data_AF-A0A526RJB4-F1
#
_entry.id   AF-A0A526RJB4-F1
#
_cell.length_a   1.000
_cell.length_b   1.000
_cell.length_c   1.000
_cell.angle_alpha   90.00
_cell.angle_beta   90.00
_cell.angle_gamma   90.00
#
_symmetry.space_group_name_H-M   'P 1'
#
loop_
_entity.id
_entity.type
_entity.pdbx_description
1 polymer ?
#
loop_
_entity_poly.entity_id
_entity_poly.type
_entity_poly.pdbx_seq_one_letter_code
_entity_poly.pdbx_strand_id
1 'polypeptide(L)' 'VISLDDVVITEFVKSGGQDTLPTYMLGQIRRGITPEINAISTVFLLLSVAIVTLFFFISRKRD' A
#
# COMPACT_ATOMS: atom_id res chain seq x y z
N VAL A 1 11.13 -8.59 5.83
CA VAL A 1 10.90 -8.85 7.27
C VAL A 1 11.70 -7.83 8.04
N ILE A 2 11.03 -6.87 8.65
CA ILE A 2 11.67 -5.82 9.46
C ILE A 2 11.59 -6.34 10.90
N SER A 3 12.73 -6.48 11.55
CA SER A 3 12.86 -7.09 12.88
C SER A 3 12.20 -6.23 13.94
N LEU A 4 11.36 -6.83 14.77
CA LEU A 4 10.67 -6.18 15.90
C LEU A 4 11.63 -5.50 16.90
N ASP A 5 12.89 -5.93 16.95
CA ASP A 5 13.94 -5.36 17.81
C ASP A 5 14.28 -3.89 17.45
N ASP A 6 14.22 -3.54 16.16
CA ASP A 6 14.49 -2.17 15.67
C ASP A 6 13.35 -1.19 16.04
N VAL A 7 12.15 -1.73 16.29
CA VAL A 7 10.96 -0.97 16.71
C VAL A 7 10.98 -0.66 18.22
N VAL A 8 11.58 -1.53 19.04
CA VAL A 8 11.62 -1.35 20.51
C VAL A 8 12.72 -0.37 20.94
N ILE A 9 13.88 -0.39 20.28
CA ILE A 9 15.00 0.49 20.63
C ILE A 9 14.71 1.96 20.28
N THR A 10 13.94 2.21 19.21
CA THR A 10 13.57 3.56 18.79
C THR A 10 12.56 4.23 19.71
N GLU A 11 11.77 3.47 20.48
CA GLU A 11 10.80 4.01 21.45
C GLU A 11 11.46 4.46 22.77
N PHE A 12 12.47 3.74 23.26
CA PHE A 12 13.07 4.03 24.57
C PHE A 12 14.29 4.97 24.53
N VAL A 13 14.85 5.28 23.35
CA VAL A 13 16.01 6.22 23.20
C VAL A 13 15.60 7.61 22.70
N LYS A 14 14.35 7.83 22.26
CA LYS A 14 13.85 9.17 21.87
C LYS A 14 12.94 9.77 22.95
N SER A 15 13.59 10.09 24.06
CA SER A 15 13.09 10.90 25.16
C SER A 15 12.58 12.29 24.71
N GLY A 16 11.39 12.69 25.15
CA GLY A 16 11.05 14.08 25.46
C GLY A 16 10.38 14.96 24.38
N GLY A 17 9.07 15.18 24.53
CA GLY A 17 8.57 16.56 24.72
C GLY A 17 8.28 17.49 23.54
N GLN A 18 8.23 17.06 22.28
CA GLN A 18 7.64 17.82 21.16
C GLN A 18 6.99 16.83 20.21
N ASP A 19 5.89 17.17 19.52
CA ASP A 19 5.27 16.32 18.48
C ASP A 19 6.33 15.67 17.59
N THR A 20 6.62 14.39 17.84
CA THR A 20 7.85 13.78 17.32
C THR A 20 7.63 13.35 15.87
N LEU A 21 8.63 13.59 15.00
CA LEU A 21 8.71 13.06 13.62
C LEU A 21 8.17 11.62 13.47
N PRO A 22 8.46 10.67 14.39
CA PRO A 22 7.85 9.35 14.43
C PRO A 22 6.32 9.32 14.39
N THR A 23 5.60 10.10 15.20
CA THR A 23 4.13 10.09 15.22
C THR A 23 3.54 10.69 13.95
N TYR A 24 4.16 11.75 13.42
CA TYR A 24 3.78 12.32 12.12
C TYR A 24 4.02 11.32 10.99
N MET A 25 5.16 10.63 10.96
CA MET A 25 5.46 9.60 9.97
C MET A 25 4.56 8.37 10.12
N LEU A 26 4.27 7.89 11.33
CA LEU A 26 3.38 6.75 11.57
C LEU A 26 1.93 7.09 11.21
N GLY A 27 1.49 8.33 11.50
CA GLY A 27 0.21 8.88 11.07
C GLY A 27 0.12 9.04 9.55
N GLN A 28 1.19 9.51 8.91
CA GLN A 28 1.32 9.61 7.44
C GLN A 28 1.48 8.25 6.76
N ILE A 29 1.99 7.20 7.41
CA ILE A 29 2.03 5.83 6.85
C ILE A 29 0.66 5.18 6.95
N ARG A 30 -0.01 5.31 8.12
CA ARG A 30 -1.39 4.83 8.30
C ARG A 30 -2.39 5.55 7.39
N ARG A 31 -2.14 6.81 7.03
CA ARG A 31 -2.92 7.57 6.04
C ARG A 31 -2.32 7.59 4.63
N GLY A 32 -1.09 7.14 4.46
CA GLY A 32 -0.32 7.27 3.22
C GLY A 32 -0.70 6.24 2.18
N ILE A 33 -1.22 5.10 2.63
CA ILE A 33 -2.11 4.29 1.81
C ILE A 33 -3.52 4.86 2.05
N THR A 34 -3.83 5.98 1.40
CA THR A 34 -5.22 6.45 1.40
C THR A 34 -6.09 5.34 0.81
N PRO A 35 -7.25 5.02 1.40
CA PRO A 35 -8.19 4.07 0.84
C PRO A 35 -8.54 4.39 -0.63
N GLU A 36 -8.45 5.66 -1.01
CA GLU A 36 -8.59 6.18 -2.36
C GLU A 36 -7.60 5.55 -3.36
N ILE A 37 -6.30 5.47 -3.01
CA ILE A 37 -5.29 4.89 -3.90
C ILE A 37 -5.57 3.40 -4.11
N ASN A 38 -5.93 2.68 -3.05
CA ASN A 38 -6.27 1.25 -3.16
C ASN A 38 -7.54 1.02 -4.00
N ALA A 39 -8.55 1.88 -3.86
CA ALA A 39 -9.75 1.83 -4.68
C ALA A 39 -9.42 2.01 -6.18
N ILE A 40 -8.61 3.02 -6.50
CA ILE A 40 -8.18 3.29 -7.88
C ILE A 40 -7.34 2.13 -8.44
N SER A 41 -6.37 1.62 -7.68
CA SER A 41 -5.55 0.47 -8.09
C SER A 41 -6.40 -0.76 -8.39
N THR A 42 -7.42 -1.04 -7.58
CA THR A 42 -8.34 -2.16 -7.79
C THR A 42 -9.13 -2.01 -9.08
N VAL A 43 -9.62 -0.80 -9.39
CA VAL A 43 -10.34 -0.51 -10.64
C VAL A 43 -9.44 -0.72 -11.86
N PHE A 44 -8.21 -0.19 -11.84
CA PHE A 44 -7.26 -0.39 -12.94
C PHE A 44 -6.86 -1.86 -13.11
N LEU A 45 -6.69 -2.59 -12.01
CA LEU A 45 -6.41 -4.02 -12.03
C LEU A 45 -7.56 -4.80 -12.68
N LEU A 46 -8.80 -4.54 -12.26
CA LEU A 46 -9.99 -5.17 -12.83
C LEU A 46 -10.13 -4.89 -14.32
N LEU A 47 -9.90 -3.63 -14.73
CA LEU A 47 -9.97 -3.22 -16.13
C LEU A 47 -8.90 -3.93 -16.97
N SER A 48 -7.67 -4.01 -16.48
CA SER A 48 -6.58 -4.74 -17.14
C SER A 48 -6.92 -6.21 -17.35
N VAL A 49 -7.38 -6.89 -16.29
CA VAL A 49 -7.80 -8.30 -16.36
C VAL A 49 -8.96 -8.47 -17.34
N ALA A 50 -9.98 -7.61 -17.29
CA ALA A 50 -11.13 -7.69 -18.19
C ALA A 50 -10.73 -7.58 -19.67
N ILE A 51 -9.82 -6.68 -20.01
CA ILE A 51 -9.30 -6.54 -21.38
C ILE A 51 -8.56 -7.81 -21.81
N VAL A 52 -7.65 -8.32 -20.97
CA VAL A 52 -6.88 -9.53 -21.29
C VAL A 52 -7.81 -10.73 -21.44
N THR A 53 -8.80 -10.90 -20.55
CA THR A 53 -9.79 -11.98 -20.64
C THR A 53 -10.63 -11.86 -21.91
N LEU A 54 -11.09 -10.66 -22.27
CA LEU A 54 -11.86 -10.44 -23.48
C LEU A 54 -11.02 -10.73 -24.74
N PHE A 55 -9.78 -10.24 -24.77
CA PHE A 55 -8.84 -10.49 -25.85
C PHE A 55 -8.57 -11.99 -26.00
N PHE A 56 -8.31 -12.68 -24.88
CA PHE A 56 -8.11 -14.13 -24.86
C PHE A 56 -9.35 -14.88 -25.38
N PHE A 57 -10.56 -14.49 -24.95
CA PHE A 57 -11.79 -15.15 -25.39
C PHE A 57 -12.10 -14.92 -26.87
N ILE A 58 -11.86 -13.72 -27.39
CA ILE A 58 -12.01 -13.39 -28.81
C ILE A 58 -10.94 -14.11 -29.65
N SER A 59 -9.68 -14.12 -29.19
CA SER A 59 -8.58 -14.82 -29.88
C SER A 59 -8.81 -16.32 -29.90
N ARG A 60 -9.29 -16.90 -28.80
CA ARG A 60 -9.63 -18.34 -28.69
C ARG A 60 -10.76 -18.77 -29.61
N LYS A 61 -11.64 -17.87 -30.04
CA LYS A 61 -12.68 -18.14 -31.03
C LYS A 61 -12.19 -18.06 -32.48
N ARG A 62 -10.99 -17.49 -32.69
CA ARG A 62 -10.38 -17.34 -34.02
C ARG A 62 -9.39 -18.46 -34.35
N ASP A 63 -8.94 -19.21 -33.35
CA ASP A 63 -8.29 -20.53 -33.49
C ASP A 63 -9.35 -21.65 -33.48
#